data_AF-A0A170ZKV3-F1
#
_entry.id   AF-A0A170ZKV3-F1
#
_cell.length_a   1.000
_cell.length_b   1.000
_cell.length_c   1.000
_cell.angle_alpha   90.00
_cell.angle_beta   90.00
_cell.angle_gamma   90.00
#
_symmetry.space_group_name_H-M   'P 1'
#
loop_
_entity.id
_entity.type
_entity.pdbx_description
1 polymer ?
#
loop_
_entity_poly.entity_id
_entity_poly.type
_entity_poly.pdbx_seq_one_letter_code
_entity_poly.pdbx_strand_id
1 'polypeptide(L)'
;MPIYDDKEFTNKAFTQEELRNCEFDNCTFTNCDFSEAEYMAGTYIDCRFVGCNLSMVKMNNCQLNNVSFKGCKLMGTSFIDCKDTLLNVRFDDCMMDYSLLSGKKLVKTPFVNCSLRNSDFSECDLSKARFAECNLENAVFLHTNLKEADFQTAFNYIIDPDANILRKAKFSLQGVPGLLAKYGIIIE
;
A
#
# COMPACT_ATOMS: atom_id res chain seq x y z
N MET A 1 -25.35 10.81 -3.24
CA MET A 1 -23.90 10.57 -3.24
C MET A 1 -23.25 11.86 -3.70
N PRO A 2 -22.53 12.61 -2.85
CA PRO A 2 -21.82 13.81 -3.29
C PRO A 2 -20.75 13.45 -4.32
N ILE A 3 -20.61 14.27 -5.36
CA ILE A 3 -19.62 14.12 -6.42
C ILE A 3 -18.77 15.38 -6.43
N TYR A 4 -17.46 15.21 -6.41
CA TYR A 4 -16.46 16.27 -6.51
C TYR A 4 -15.61 16.00 -7.74
N ASP A 5 -15.58 16.97 -8.64
CA ASP A 5 -14.87 16.90 -9.91
C ASP A 5 -13.92 18.10 -10.02
N ASP A 6 -12.69 17.85 -10.46
CA ASP A 6 -11.61 18.84 -10.62
C ASP A 6 -11.42 19.73 -9.38
N LYS A 7 -11.46 19.14 -8.17
CA LYS A 7 -11.33 19.89 -6.92
C LYS A 7 -9.95 19.76 -6.28
N GLU A 8 -9.50 20.86 -5.72
CA GLU A 8 -8.35 20.90 -4.83
C GLU A 8 -8.80 21.16 -3.40
N PHE A 9 -8.34 20.32 -2.47
CA PHE A 9 -8.54 20.46 -1.04
C PHE A 9 -7.18 20.63 -0.38
N THR A 10 -7.02 21.67 0.44
CA THR A 10 -5.75 21.98 1.09
C THR A 10 -5.94 22.24 2.58
N ASN A 11 -5.11 21.63 3.43
CA ASN A 11 -5.11 21.79 4.90
C ASN A 11 -6.49 21.55 5.54
N LYS A 12 -7.29 20.66 4.93
CA LYS A 12 -8.64 20.34 5.41
C LYS A 12 -8.61 19.07 6.25
N ALA A 13 -9.22 19.12 7.43
CA ALA A 13 -9.63 17.92 8.16
C ALA A 13 -11.00 17.48 7.64
N PHE A 14 -11.09 16.25 7.12
CA PHE A 14 -12.35 15.67 6.68
C PHE A 14 -13.03 14.95 7.82
N THR A 15 -14.33 15.18 7.95
CA THR A 15 -15.16 14.37 8.84
C THR A 15 -15.58 13.07 8.17
N GLN A 16 -15.90 12.05 8.96
CA GLN A 16 -16.39 10.77 8.45
C GLN A 16 -17.65 10.93 7.59
N GLU A 17 -18.53 11.87 7.93
CA GLU A 17 -19.76 12.13 7.16
C GLU A 17 -19.46 12.67 5.75
N GLU A 18 -18.47 13.54 5.61
CA GLU A 18 -18.06 14.09 4.30
C GLU A 18 -17.45 13.04 3.37
N LEU A 19 -16.89 11.97 3.95
CA LEU A 19 -16.20 10.90 3.23
C LEU A 19 -17.12 9.70 2.93
N ARG A 20 -18.31 9.67 3.51
CA ARG A 20 -19.23 8.55 3.35
C ARG A 20 -20.00 8.64 2.05
N ASN A 21 -19.95 7.59 1.23
CA ASN A 21 -20.69 7.49 -0.03
C ASN A 21 -20.47 8.74 -0.90
N CYS A 22 -19.21 9.01 -1.21
CA CYS A 22 -18.79 10.14 -2.04
C CYS A 22 -18.01 9.64 -3.26
N GLU A 23 -17.93 10.48 -4.28
CA GLU A 23 -17.10 10.28 -5.45
C GLU A 23 -16.18 11.49 -5.62
N PHE A 24 -14.89 11.22 -5.78
CA PHE A 24 -13.89 12.20 -6.13
C PHE A 24 -13.27 11.78 -7.46
N ASP A 25 -13.42 12.64 -8.46
CA ASP A 25 -12.84 12.49 -9.79
C ASP A 25 -11.85 13.64 -10.03
N ASN A 26 -10.66 13.29 -10.52
CA ASN A 26 -9.54 14.20 -10.78
C ASN A 26 -9.25 15.21 -9.63
N CYS A 27 -9.42 14.78 -8.38
CA CYS A 27 -9.25 15.64 -7.21
C CYS A 27 -7.84 15.54 -6.62
N THR A 28 -7.35 16.65 -6.08
CA THR A 28 -6.08 16.71 -5.33
C THR A 28 -6.32 17.10 -3.88
N PHE A 29 -5.76 16.33 -2.96
CA PHE A 29 -5.77 16.58 -1.52
C PHE A 29 -4.34 16.87 -1.07
N THR A 30 -4.12 18.07 -0.51
CA THR A 30 -2.81 18.52 -0.05
C THR A 30 -2.83 18.81 1.44
N ASN A 31 -2.02 18.10 2.22
CA ASN A 31 -1.92 18.24 3.68
C ASN A 31 -3.29 18.10 4.38
N CYS A 32 -4.19 17.30 3.81
CA CYS A 32 -5.48 17.00 4.40
C CYS A 32 -5.37 15.90 5.46
N ASP A 33 -6.24 15.96 6.46
CA ASP A 33 -6.36 14.96 7.51
C ASP A 33 -7.63 14.13 7.30
N PHE A 34 -7.45 12.82 7.21
CA PHE A 34 -8.47 11.79 7.10
C PHE A 34 -8.40 10.79 8.25
N SER A 35 -7.46 10.98 9.18
CA SER A 35 -7.10 9.97 10.17
C SER A 35 -8.28 9.50 11.01
N GLU A 36 -8.23 8.23 11.43
CA GLU A 36 -9.26 7.56 12.23
C GLU A 36 -10.64 7.43 11.57
N ALA A 37 -10.81 7.81 10.29
CA ALA A 37 -12.05 7.59 9.56
C ALA A 37 -12.35 6.08 9.39
N GLU A 38 -13.47 5.60 9.93
CA GLU A 38 -13.78 4.16 9.94
C GLU A 38 -14.58 3.66 8.71
N TYR A 39 -15.23 4.54 7.96
CA TYR A 39 -16.11 4.15 6.85
C TYR A 39 -15.95 5.09 5.66
N MET A 40 -14.85 4.93 4.95
CA MET A 40 -14.62 5.62 3.69
C MET A 40 -15.26 4.82 2.55
N ALA A 41 -16.58 4.83 2.41
CA ALA A 41 -17.26 4.16 1.29
C ALA A 41 -17.22 5.03 0.02
N GLY A 42 -16.02 5.50 -0.34
CA GLY A 42 -15.77 6.48 -1.39
C GLY A 42 -15.23 5.86 -2.67
N THR A 43 -15.52 6.50 -3.80
CA THR A 43 -14.88 6.20 -5.08
C THR A 43 -13.87 7.31 -5.39
N TYR A 44 -12.62 6.93 -5.65
CA TYR A 44 -11.53 7.84 -5.97
C TYR A 44 -10.96 7.48 -7.33
N ILE A 45 -11.13 8.37 -8.30
CA ILE A 45 -10.70 8.21 -9.69
C ILE A 45 -9.74 9.35 -10.00
N ASP A 46 -8.57 9.01 -10.56
CA ASP A 46 -7.56 9.99 -10.98
C ASP A 46 -7.13 10.97 -9.85
N CYS A 47 -7.22 10.51 -8.60
CA CYS A 47 -7.01 11.34 -7.42
C CYS A 47 -5.56 11.33 -6.92
N ARG A 48 -5.16 12.44 -6.28
CA ARG A 48 -3.82 12.63 -5.72
C ARG A 48 -3.89 13.03 -4.26
N PHE A 49 -3.20 12.28 -3.40
CA PHE A 49 -3.00 12.62 -2.00
C PHE A 49 -1.55 13.02 -1.78
N VAL A 50 -1.31 14.23 -1.27
CA VAL A 50 0.04 14.80 -1.09
C VAL A 50 0.19 15.30 0.34
N GLY A 51 1.08 14.71 1.12
CA GLY A 51 1.31 15.10 2.51
C GLY A 51 0.12 14.83 3.45
N CYS A 52 -0.82 13.98 3.04
CA CYS A 52 -2.04 13.70 3.79
C CYS A 52 -1.79 12.75 4.96
N ASN A 53 -2.61 12.90 6.00
CA ASN A 53 -2.69 11.94 7.10
C ASN A 53 -3.91 11.01 6.89
N LEU A 54 -3.66 9.73 6.66
CA LEU A 54 -4.65 8.66 6.52
C LEU A 54 -4.41 7.56 7.57
N SER A 55 -3.72 7.89 8.67
CA SER A 55 -3.40 6.92 9.72
C SER A 55 -4.68 6.34 10.33
N MET A 56 -4.69 5.04 10.59
CA MET A 56 -5.81 4.29 11.17
C MET A 56 -7.13 4.33 10.37
N VAL A 57 -7.10 4.80 9.11
CA VAL A 57 -8.28 4.82 8.25
C VAL A 57 -8.67 3.40 7.86
N LYS A 58 -9.98 3.12 7.88
CA LYS A 58 -10.56 1.90 7.31
C LYS A 58 -11.21 2.25 5.96
N MET A 59 -10.62 1.76 4.88
CA MET A 59 -11.03 2.01 3.49
C MET A 59 -12.23 1.13 3.08
N ASN A 60 -13.20 0.97 3.99
CA ASN A 60 -14.29 0.02 3.85
C ASN A 60 -15.17 0.36 2.64
N ASN A 61 -15.29 -0.57 1.70
CA ASN A 61 -15.98 -0.42 0.43
C ASN A 61 -15.45 0.72 -0.47
N CYS A 62 -14.20 1.18 -0.25
CA CYS A 62 -13.55 2.10 -1.18
C CYS A 62 -13.35 1.47 -2.55
N GLN A 63 -13.35 2.32 -3.59
CA GLN A 63 -12.77 2.00 -4.89
C GLN A 63 -11.67 3.00 -5.20
N LEU A 64 -10.47 2.50 -5.49
CA LEU A 64 -9.31 3.30 -5.89
C LEU A 64 -8.94 2.95 -7.33
N ASN A 65 -8.99 3.93 -8.23
CA ASN A 65 -8.57 3.79 -9.62
C ASN A 65 -7.65 4.95 -10.00
N ASN A 66 -6.42 4.62 -10.38
CA ASN A 66 -5.39 5.60 -10.73
C ASN A 66 -5.15 6.64 -9.60
N VAL A 67 -4.94 6.15 -8.38
CA VAL A 67 -4.75 6.98 -7.19
C VAL A 67 -3.28 6.99 -6.78
N SER A 68 -2.73 8.18 -6.54
CA SER A 68 -1.36 8.33 -6.03
C SER A 68 -1.33 8.89 -4.62
N PHE A 69 -0.54 8.27 -3.74
CA PHE A 69 -0.19 8.78 -2.43
C PHE A 69 1.28 9.20 -2.43
N LYS A 70 1.55 10.46 -2.11
CA LYS A 70 2.90 11.01 -2.02
C LYS A 70 3.15 11.67 -0.67
N GLY A 71 4.20 11.27 0.03
CA GLY A 71 4.54 11.87 1.33
C GLY A 71 3.47 11.67 2.40
N CYS A 72 2.63 10.65 2.27
CA CYS A 72 1.46 10.46 3.13
C CYS A 72 1.77 9.57 4.35
N LYS A 73 1.03 9.79 5.43
CA LYS A 73 0.98 8.89 6.58
C LYS A 73 -0.19 7.92 6.39
N LEU A 74 0.10 6.63 6.34
CA LEU A 74 -0.84 5.53 6.12
C LEU A 74 -0.64 4.44 7.20
N MET A 75 -0.18 4.86 8.38
CA MET A 75 0.13 3.95 9.47
C MET A 75 -1.15 3.27 9.97
N GLY A 76 -1.17 1.94 10.02
CA GLY A 76 -2.34 1.18 10.45
C GLY A 76 -3.55 1.30 9.53
N THR A 77 -3.42 1.88 8.32
CA THR A 77 -4.53 1.96 7.36
C THR A 77 -4.94 0.55 6.95
N SER A 78 -6.24 0.26 7.02
CA SER A 78 -6.81 -1.01 6.59
C SER A 78 -7.44 -0.88 5.21
N PHE A 79 -6.93 -1.68 4.28
CA PHE A 79 -7.51 -1.89 2.95
C PHE A 79 -8.32 -3.18 2.87
N ILE A 80 -8.44 -3.98 3.95
CA ILE A 80 -9.04 -5.33 3.93
C ILE A 80 -10.44 -5.32 3.29
N ASP A 81 -11.29 -4.36 3.65
CA ASP A 81 -12.66 -4.26 3.13
C ASP A 81 -12.78 -3.32 1.92
N CYS A 82 -11.67 -2.84 1.37
CA CYS A 82 -11.64 -2.12 0.09
C CYS A 82 -11.90 -3.09 -1.06
N LYS A 83 -12.37 -2.58 -2.22
CA LYS A 83 -12.47 -3.39 -3.44
C LYS A 83 -11.15 -4.12 -3.70
N ASP A 84 -11.25 -5.41 -4.04
CA ASP A 84 -10.09 -6.30 -4.12
C ASP A 84 -9.00 -5.81 -5.06
N THR A 85 -9.38 -5.16 -6.15
CA THR A 85 -8.44 -4.66 -7.14
C THR A 85 -8.16 -3.18 -6.92
N LEU A 86 -6.92 -2.86 -6.58
CA LEU A 86 -6.42 -1.50 -6.47
C LEU A 86 -5.72 -1.13 -7.78
N LEU A 87 -6.50 -0.61 -8.73
CA LEU A 87 -6.05 -0.37 -10.10
C LEU A 87 -5.16 0.87 -10.17
N ASN A 88 -3.94 0.69 -10.70
CA ASN A 88 -2.98 1.78 -10.93
C ASN A 88 -2.73 2.65 -9.69
N VAL A 89 -2.74 2.04 -8.50
CA VAL A 89 -2.41 2.75 -7.25
C VAL A 89 -0.89 2.86 -7.12
N ARG A 90 -0.41 3.95 -6.52
CA ARG A 90 1.02 4.21 -6.28
C ARG A 90 1.28 4.85 -4.92
N PHE A 91 2.39 4.46 -4.30
CA PHE A 91 2.85 5.02 -3.04
C PHE A 91 4.31 5.50 -3.20
N ASP A 92 4.55 6.80 -2.97
CA ASP A 92 5.87 7.41 -3.01
C ASP A 92 6.13 8.17 -1.69
N ASP A 93 7.27 7.92 -1.05
CA ASP A 93 7.68 8.60 0.19
C ASP A 93 6.67 8.44 1.34
N CYS A 94 5.99 7.30 1.44
CA CYS A 94 4.90 7.08 2.40
C CYS A 94 5.34 6.31 3.66
N MET A 95 4.72 6.64 4.79
CA MET A 95 4.82 5.86 6.03
C MET A 95 3.61 4.93 6.13
N MET A 96 3.80 3.65 5.82
CA MET A 96 2.76 2.62 5.75
C MET A 96 2.96 1.51 6.80
N ASP A 97 3.64 1.81 7.90
CA ASP A 97 3.86 0.82 8.97
C ASP A 97 2.51 0.31 9.50
N TYR A 98 2.42 -1.00 9.75
CA TYR A 98 1.20 -1.69 10.21
C TYR A 98 0.00 -1.62 9.24
N SER A 99 0.20 -1.21 7.97
CA SER A 99 -0.90 -1.21 6.99
C SER A 99 -1.36 -2.62 6.65
N LEU A 100 -2.68 -2.81 6.50
CA LEU A 100 -3.29 -4.11 6.21
C LEU A 100 -3.79 -4.15 4.77
N LEU A 101 -3.11 -4.91 3.91
CA LEU A 101 -3.45 -5.04 2.49
C LEU A 101 -3.85 -6.47 2.09
N SER A 102 -4.05 -7.37 3.04
CA SER A 102 -4.27 -8.79 2.76
C SER A 102 -5.42 -9.05 1.78
N GLY A 103 -5.19 -10.04 0.90
CA GLY A 103 -6.13 -10.45 -0.15
C GLY A 103 -6.24 -9.48 -1.35
N LYS A 104 -5.45 -8.40 -1.42
CA LYS A 104 -5.59 -7.39 -2.49
C LYS A 104 -4.80 -7.71 -3.76
N LYS A 105 -5.33 -7.28 -4.90
CA LYS A 105 -4.67 -7.30 -6.20
C LYS A 105 -3.98 -5.97 -6.44
N LEU A 106 -2.66 -5.99 -6.32
CA LEU A 106 -1.71 -4.87 -6.39
C LEU A 106 -0.70 -5.11 -7.54
N VAL A 107 -1.21 -5.63 -8.65
CA VAL A 107 -0.41 -6.01 -9.82
C VAL A 107 0.29 -4.77 -10.39
N LYS A 108 1.61 -4.84 -10.55
CA LYS A 108 2.48 -3.72 -11.00
C LYS A 108 2.49 -2.49 -10.09
N THR A 109 1.98 -2.57 -8.86
CA THR A 109 1.96 -1.43 -7.94
C THR A 109 3.40 -1.01 -7.57
N PRO A 110 3.75 0.27 -7.75
CA PRO A 110 5.00 0.83 -7.26
C PRO A 110 4.85 1.35 -5.82
N PHE A 111 5.72 0.85 -4.96
CA PHE A 111 6.07 1.38 -3.65
C PHE A 111 7.49 1.92 -3.75
N VAL A 112 7.69 3.21 -3.51
CA VAL A 112 9.00 3.87 -3.63
C VAL A 112 9.30 4.68 -2.38
N ASN A 113 10.44 4.39 -1.75
CA ASN A 113 10.88 5.06 -0.53
C ASN A 113 9.83 5.00 0.59
N CYS A 114 9.16 3.85 0.74
CA CYS A 114 8.13 3.66 1.76
C CYS A 114 8.68 2.90 2.97
N SER A 115 8.18 3.25 4.15
CA SER A 115 8.26 2.38 5.32
C SER A 115 7.04 1.47 5.33
N LEU A 116 7.26 0.15 5.34
CA LEU A 116 6.23 -0.90 5.29
C LEU A 116 6.44 -1.88 6.45
N ARG A 117 6.87 -1.37 7.62
CA ARG A 117 7.21 -2.25 8.73
C ARG A 117 5.95 -2.87 9.29
N ASN A 118 5.97 -4.16 9.59
CA ASN A 118 4.82 -4.90 10.12
C ASN A 118 3.56 -4.81 9.24
N SER A 119 3.68 -4.47 7.96
CA SER A 119 2.54 -4.45 7.03
C SER A 119 2.14 -5.88 6.64
N ASP A 120 0.85 -6.11 6.41
CA ASP A 120 0.34 -7.42 5.98
C ASP A 120 0.03 -7.44 4.48
N PHE A 121 0.76 -8.26 3.74
CA PHE A 121 0.57 -8.54 2.32
C PHE A 121 0.10 -9.98 2.05
N SER A 122 -0.38 -10.70 3.07
CA SER A 122 -0.85 -12.08 2.94
C SER A 122 -1.93 -12.19 1.86
N GLU A 123 -1.90 -13.27 1.07
CA GLU A 123 -2.87 -13.57 0.02
C GLU A 123 -2.98 -12.51 -1.10
N CYS A 124 -2.02 -11.57 -1.19
CA CYS A 124 -2.03 -10.55 -2.24
C CYS A 124 -1.58 -11.11 -3.61
N ASP A 125 -2.06 -10.46 -4.68
CA ASP A 125 -1.40 -10.49 -5.98
C ASP A 125 -0.54 -9.25 -6.16
N LEU A 126 0.76 -9.40 -5.90
CA LEU A 126 1.80 -8.39 -6.06
C LEU A 126 2.68 -8.69 -7.28
N SER A 127 2.14 -9.43 -8.27
CA SER A 127 2.92 -9.75 -9.47
C SER A 127 3.37 -8.47 -10.18
N LYS A 128 4.67 -8.41 -10.49
CA LYS A 128 5.35 -7.24 -11.09
C LYS A 128 5.34 -5.97 -10.22
N ALA A 129 4.93 -6.03 -8.95
CA ALA A 129 5.04 -4.91 -8.03
C ALA A 129 6.52 -4.53 -7.83
N ARG A 130 6.77 -3.26 -7.53
CA ARG A 130 8.12 -2.74 -7.29
C ARG A 130 8.20 -2.19 -5.87
N PHE A 131 9.12 -2.69 -5.08
CA PHE A 131 9.47 -2.20 -3.75
C PHE A 131 10.84 -1.52 -3.82
N ALA A 132 10.86 -0.27 -4.27
CA ALA A 132 12.11 0.48 -4.41
C ALA A 132 12.45 1.21 -3.11
N GLU A 133 13.66 1.02 -2.59
CA GLU A 133 14.14 1.69 -1.36
C GLU A 133 13.16 1.54 -0.19
N CYS A 134 12.45 0.40 -0.09
CA CYS A 134 11.42 0.18 0.92
C CYS A 134 11.95 -0.62 2.11
N ASN A 135 11.59 -0.19 3.31
CA ASN A 135 11.83 -0.97 4.53
C ASN A 135 10.68 -1.94 4.79
N LEU A 136 10.97 -3.24 4.72
CA LEU A 136 10.00 -4.33 4.88
C LEU A 136 10.20 -5.13 6.18
N GLU A 137 10.80 -4.51 7.19
CA GLU A 137 11.02 -5.15 8.50
C GLU A 137 9.70 -5.70 9.07
N ASN A 138 9.67 -7.01 9.33
CA ASN A 138 8.49 -7.74 9.82
C ASN A 138 7.25 -7.65 8.91
N ALA A 139 7.37 -7.21 7.66
CA ALA A 139 6.27 -7.29 6.70
C ALA A 139 5.92 -8.76 6.45
N VAL A 140 4.63 -9.07 6.41
CA VAL A 140 4.14 -10.44 6.28
C VAL A 140 3.82 -10.73 4.81
N PHE A 141 4.49 -11.74 4.26
CA PHE A 141 4.20 -12.32 2.96
C PHE A 141 3.87 -13.80 3.13
N LEU A 142 2.59 -14.14 3.07
CA LEU A 142 2.08 -15.51 3.18
C LEU A 142 1.11 -15.77 2.04
N HIS A 143 1.27 -16.88 1.31
CA HIS A 143 0.42 -17.21 0.15
C HIS A 143 0.31 -16.08 -0.88
N THR A 144 1.39 -15.29 -1.03
CA THR A 144 1.42 -14.09 -1.86
C THR A 144 2.00 -14.40 -3.25
N ASN A 145 1.35 -13.89 -4.29
CA ASN A 145 1.90 -13.94 -5.65
C ASN A 145 2.89 -12.79 -5.86
N LEU A 146 4.18 -13.11 -5.88
CA LEU A 146 5.30 -12.17 -6.07
C LEU A 146 6.00 -12.39 -7.43
N LYS A 147 5.33 -13.03 -8.38
CA LYS A 147 5.89 -13.31 -9.70
C LYS A 147 6.39 -12.02 -10.36
N GLU A 148 7.65 -12.01 -10.78
CA GLU A 148 8.29 -10.86 -11.42
C GLU A 148 8.32 -9.57 -10.56
N ALA A 149 8.05 -9.66 -9.26
CA ALA A 149 8.17 -8.53 -8.35
C ALA A 149 9.64 -8.10 -8.20
N ASP A 150 9.86 -6.82 -7.95
CA ASP A 150 11.19 -6.21 -7.84
C ASP A 150 11.46 -5.73 -6.42
N PHE A 151 12.38 -6.43 -5.74
CA PHE A 151 12.87 -6.13 -4.40
C PHE A 151 14.36 -5.75 -4.41
N GLN A 152 14.95 -5.42 -5.56
CA GLN A 152 16.41 -5.22 -5.68
C GLN A 152 16.98 -4.13 -4.77
N THR A 153 16.14 -3.18 -4.34
CA THR A 153 16.53 -2.09 -3.42
C THR A 153 15.70 -2.09 -2.13
N ALA A 154 14.81 -3.07 -1.96
CA ALA A 154 14.12 -3.27 -0.70
C ALA A 154 15.07 -3.88 0.33
N PHE A 155 14.80 -3.65 1.61
CA PHE A 155 15.63 -4.15 2.70
C PHE A 155 14.79 -4.61 3.89
N ASN A 156 15.42 -5.39 4.79
CA ASN A 156 14.82 -5.99 5.99
C ASN A 156 13.62 -6.95 5.75
N TYR A 157 13.36 -7.34 4.51
CA TYR A 157 12.32 -8.33 4.23
C TYR A 157 12.75 -9.72 4.70
N ILE A 158 11.78 -10.50 5.17
CA ILE A 158 11.87 -11.95 5.32
C ILE A 158 10.73 -12.55 4.51
N ILE A 159 11.05 -13.33 3.48
CA ILE A 159 10.06 -13.90 2.57
C ILE A 159 10.37 -15.37 2.42
N ASP A 160 9.48 -16.23 2.92
CA ASP A 160 9.56 -17.68 2.74
C ASP A 160 9.28 -18.04 1.27
N PRO A 161 10.26 -18.58 0.51
CA PRO A 161 10.05 -18.99 -0.87
C PRO A 161 9.06 -20.15 -1.03
N ASP A 162 8.88 -20.99 0.00
CA ASP A 162 7.96 -22.15 -0.06
C ASP A 162 6.50 -21.72 0.13
N ALA A 163 6.28 -20.59 0.82
CA ALA A 163 4.95 -20.07 1.13
C ALA A 163 4.43 -19.09 0.06
N ASN A 164 5.27 -18.68 -0.90
CA ASN A 164 4.97 -17.60 -1.85
C ASN A 164 5.38 -17.96 -3.29
N ILE A 165 4.79 -17.29 -4.28
CA ILE A 165 5.14 -17.51 -5.69
C ILE A 165 6.22 -16.50 -6.10
N LEU A 166 7.49 -16.91 -6.13
CA LEU A 166 8.64 -16.02 -6.43
C LEU A 166 9.16 -16.10 -7.87
N ARG A 167 8.44 -16.75 -8.81
CA ARG A 167 8.98 -16.98 -10.16
C ARG A 167 9.42 -15.67 -10.82
N LYS A 168 10.70 -15.57 -11.17
CA LYS A 168 11.34 -14.38 -11.76
C LYS A 168 11.29 -13.11 -10.89
N ALA A 169 10.95 -13.21 -9.60
CA ALA A 169 11.13 -12.12 -8.67
C ALA A 169 12.62 -11.74 -8.60
N LYS A 170 12.91 -10.46 -8.42
CA LYS A 170 14.27 -9.91 -8.43
C LYS A 170 14.65 -9.48 -7.03
N PHE A 171 15.83 -9.89 -6.60
CA PHE A 171 16.40 -9.57 -5.30
C PHE A 171 17.85 -9.13 -5.47
N SER A 172 18.36 -8.34 -4.51
CA SER A 172 19.80 -8.06 -4.42
C SER A 172 20.54 -9.22 -3.75
N LEU A 173 21.86 -9.30 -3.95
CA LEU A 173 22.69 -10.26 -3.23
C LEU A 173 22.61 -10.05 -1.72
N GLN A 174 22.59 -8.79 -1.28
CA GLN A 174 22.51 -8.41 0.13
C GLN A 174 21.20 -8.84 0.79
N GLY A 175 20.12 -8.97 0.02
CA GLY A 175 18.81 -9.37 0.53
C GLY A 175 18.52 -10.88 0.42
N VAL A 176 19.42 -11.69 -0.16
CA VAL A 176 19.29 -13.16 -0.19
C VAL A 176 19.14 -13.77 1.21
N PRO A 177 19.83 -13.32 2.28
CA PRO A 177 19.61 -13.80 3.64
C PRO A 177 18.14 -13.80 4.08
N GLY A 178 17.37 -12.77 3.69
CA GLY A 178 15.94 -12.68 3.99
C GLY A 178 15.08 -13.79 3.38
N LEU A 179 15.56 -14.43 2.30
CA LEU A 179 14.90 -15.58 1.67
C LEU A 179 15.27 -16.92 2.33
N LEU A 180 16.38 -16.95 3.06
CA LEU A 180 16.90 -18.17 3.69
C LEU A 180 16.57 -18.25 5.18
N ALA A 181 16.01 -17.19 5.77
CA ALA A 181 15.79 -17.05 7.20
C ALA A 181 15.04 -18.24 7.83
N LYS A 182 14.02 -18.77 7.15
CA LYS A 182 13.22 -19.93 7.63
C LYS A 182 14.06 -21.19 7.88
N TYR A 183 15.15 -21.37 7.13
CA TYR A 183 15.98 -22.56 7.23
C TYR A 183 17.00 -22.49 8.37
N GLY A 184 17.14 -21.35 9.05
CA GLY A 184 18.10 -21.17 10.14
C GLY A 184 19.56 -21.30 9.70
N ILE A 185 19.85 -21.04 8.42
CA ILE A 185 21.18 -21.13 7.84
C ILE A 185 22.02 -19.92 8.29
N ILE A 186 23.25 -20.18 8.72
CA ILE A 186 24.23 -19.15 9.05
C ILE A 186 24.91 -18.71 7.75
N ILE A 187 24.97 -17.39 7.52
CA ILE A 187 25.59 -16.78 6.35
C ILE A 187 26.78 -15.95 6.85
N GLU A 188 27.97 -16.21 6.30
CA GLU A 188 29.26 -15.57 6.64
C GLU A 188 29.74 -14.62 5.54
#